data_AF-A0A383DGT8-F1
#
_entry.id   AF-A0A383DGT8-F1
#
_cell.length_a   1.000
_cell.length_b   1.000
_cell.length_c   1.000
_cell.angle_alpha   90.00
_cell.angle_beta   90.00
_cell.angle_gamma   90.00
#
_symmetry.space_group_name_H-M   'P 1'
#
loop_
_entity.id
_entity.type
_entity.pdbx_description
1 polymer ?
#
loop_
_entity_poly.entity_id
_entity_poly.type
_entity_poly.pdbx_seq_one_letter_code
_entity_poly.pdbx_strand_id
1 'polypeptide(L)'
;FQPEGLEFENTRMALRAMDNPMRWLLMLPIFFLFRRYKLDWRVIAIGLSIGVFAAVSVAVYEVYFLGITRASGTMNHVITFGELMVAVDLLLWVLMIFAWNNNNKLLATILLIASLVAFYGSLLSVTRGAWLVYIFMIFSFIIYTLKRSILNKNYLFSKPVLVRVFLGLIVFFLVAQTEQYKVIQDRTAHTITEVSQGKFENASGVRLATYRTALKTALHFPFGVGTDNFRTGAKA
;
A
#
# COMPACT_ATOMS: atom_id res chain seq x y z
N PHE A 1 -12.00 21.42 18.07
CA PHE A 1 -13.28 21.32 18.78
C PHE A 1 -13.34 19.93 19.39
N GLN A 2 -13.50 19.84 20.72
CA GLN A 2 -13.82 18.60 21.42
C GLN A 2 -15.19 18.77 22.09
N PRO A 3 -16.04 17.73 22.11
CA PRO A 3 -17.31 17.80 22.83
C PRO A 3 -17.10 17.95 24.34
N GLU A 4 -18.07 18.56 25.03
CA GLU A 4 -18.06 18.71 26.48
C GLU A 4 -17.91 17.34 27.17
N GLY A 5 -17.02 17.27 28.17
CA GLY A 5 -16.67 16.01 28.86
C GLY A 5 -15.63 15.14 28.17
N LEU A 6 -15.14 15.54 26.99
CA LEU A 6 -14.08 14.85 26.23
C LEU A 6 -12.87 15.77 25.96
N GLU A 7 -12.62 16.72 26.86
CA GLU A 7 -11.53 17.68 26.75
C GLU A 7 -10.16 17.05 27.03
N PHE A 8 -9.10 17.60 26.42
CA PHE A 8 -7.74 17.19 26.73
C PHE A 8 -7.37 17.59 28.16
N GLU A 9 -7.13 16.60 29.02
CA GLU A 9 -6.75 16.86 30.42
C GLU A 9 -5.39 17.59 30.55
N ASN A 10 -4.51 17.48 29.54
CA ASN A 10 -3.16 18.01 29.58
C ASN A 10 -2.74 18.66 28.25
N THR A 11 -1.95 19.72 28.33
CA THR A 11 -1.37 20.42 27.16
C THR A 11 -0.53 19.49 26.28
N ARG A 12 0.15 18.50 26.87
CA ARG A 12 0.91 17.48 26.13
C ARG A 12 0.01 16.62 25.23
N MET A 13 -1.20 16.27 25.69
CA MET A 13 -2.15 15.50 24.89
C MET A 13 -2.73 16.35 23.76
N ALA A 14 -3.01 17.63 24.03
CA ALA A 14 -3.41 18.57 22.99
C ALA A 14 -2.34 18.74 21.90
N LEU A 15 -1.06 18.89 22.27
CA LEU A 15 0.04 18.98 21.30
C LEU A 15 0.20 17.69 20.47
N ARG A 16 0.12 16.52 21.11
CA ARG A 16 0.19 15.23 20.41
C ARG A 16 -0.99 15.04 19.44
N ALA A 17 -2.19 15.50 19.81
CA ALA A 17 -3.36 15.49 18.94
C ALA A 17 -3.15 16.37 17.69
N MET A 18 -2.39 17.46 17.82
CA MET A 18 -2.06 18.36 16.72
C MET A 18 -1.01 17.79 15.75
N ASP A 19 -0.24 16.76 16.13
CA ASP A 19 0.77 16.17 15.24
C ASP A 19 0.16 15.69 13.91
N ASN A 20 -1.02 15.08 13.97
CA ASN A 20 -1.68 14.53 12.79
C ASN A 20 -2.12 15.62 11.79
N PRO A 21 -2.88 16.67 12.19
CA PRO A 21 -3.20 17.78 11.29
C PRO A 21 -1.97 18.59 10.88
N MET A 22 -0.95 18.71 11.74
CA MET A 22 0.28 19.44 11.41
C MET A 22 1.02 18.80 10.23
N ARG A 23 1.03 17.46 10.12
CA ARG A 23 1.61 16.77 8.96
C ARG A 23 0.97 17.21 7.64
N TRP A 24 -0.34 17.42 7.62
CA TRP A 24 -1.05 17.91 6.44
C TRP A 24 -0.73 19.38 6.15
N LEU A 25 -0.62 20.20 7.19
CA LEU A 25 -0.23 21.61 7.03
C LEU A 25 1.21 21.75 6.50
N LEU A 26 2.11 20.87 6.94
CA LEU A 26 3.48 20.77 6.44
C LEU A 26 3.56 20.25 4.99
N MET A 27 2.48 19.66 4.43
CA MET A 27 2.43 19.36 3.00
C MET A 27 2.24 20.62 2.13
N LEU A 28 1.68 21.70 2.67
CA LEU A 28 1.48 22.95 1.92
C LEU A 28 2.78 23.55 1.37
N PRO A 29 3.86 23.76 2.16
CA PRO A 29 5.12 24.28 1.60
C PRO A 29 5.73 23.34 0.57
N ILE A 30 5.61 22.02 0.75
CA ILE A 30 6.07 21.02 -0.23
C ILE A 30 5.28 21.16 -1.54
N PHE A 31 3.97 21.34 -1.45
CA PHE A 31 3.12 21.57 -2.61
C PHE A 31 3.51 22.86 -3.37
N PHE A 32 3.73 23.97 -2.65
CA PHE A 32 4.17 25.22 -3.27
C PHE A 32 5.56 25.10 -3.89
N LEU A 33 6.46 24.32 -3.29
CA LEU A 33 7.78 24.02 -3.84
C LEU A 33 7.68 23.29 -5.19
N PHE A 34 6.86 22.23 -5.27
CA PHE A 34 6.64 21.49 -6.52
C PHE A 34 5.86 22.30 -7.57
N ARG A 35 5.05 23.28 -7.15
CA ARG A 35 4.43 24.23 -8.08
C ARG A 35 5.45 25.19 -8.69
N ARG A 36 6.46 25.61 -7.92
CA ARG A 36 7.50 26.54 -8.38
C ARG A 36 8.57 25.86 -9.23
N TYR A 37 9.00 24.67 -8.82
CA TYR A 37 10.07 23.91 -9.48
C TYR A 37 9.51 22.63 -10.10
N LYS A 38 9.57 22.55 -11.44
CA LYS A 38 9.24 21.32 -12.16
C LYS A 38 10.38 20.33 -11.98
N LEU A 39 10.13 19.27 -11.22
CA LEU A 39 11.06 18.15 -11.08
C LEU A 39 11.05 17.31 -12.35
N ASP A 40 12.24 16.92 -12.81
CA ASP A 40 12.37 15.91 -13.85
C ASP A 40 11.84 14.57 -13.31
N TRP A 41 10.98 13.92 -14.09
CA TRP A 41 10.44 12.60 -13.76
C TRP A 41 11.55 11.58 -13.53
N ARG A 42 12.73 11.73 -14.18
CA ARG A 42 13.88 10.85 -13.99
C ARG A 42 14.38 10.86 -12.54
N VAL A 43 14.45 12.06 -11.93
CA VAL A 43 14.90 12.22 -10.54
C VAL A 43 13.91 11.56 -9.58
N ILE A 44 12.60 11.73 -9.84
CA ILE A 44 11.54 11.08 -9.06
C ILE A 44 11.66 9.55 -9.19
N ALA A 45 11.85 9.05 -10.41
CA ALA A 45 11.94 7.62 -10.69
C ALA A 45 13.15 6.97 -9.99
N ILE A 46 14.31 7.64 -10.01
CA ILE A 46 15.53 7.18 -9.33
C ILE A 46 15.36 7.24 -7.81
N GLY A 47 14.80 8.34 -7.28
CA GLY A 47 14.54 8.49 -5.85
C GLY A 47 13.60 7.42 -5.32
N LEU A 48 12.52 7.12 -6.05
CA LEU A 48 11.61 6.02 -5.73
C LEU A 48 12.32 4.67 -5.74
N SER A 49 13.16 4.42 -6.76
CA SER A 49 13.92 3.16 -6.86
C SER A 49 14.84 2.95 -5.66
N ILE A 50 15.59 3.99 -5.26
CA ILE A 50 16.46 3.95 -4.07
C ILE A 50 15.65 3.69 -2.81
N GLY A 51 14.50 4.38 -2.67
CA GLY A 51 13.60 4.18 -1.53
C GLY A 51 13.06 2.76 -1.43
N VAL A 52 12.70 2.15 -2.56
CA VAL A 52 12.26 0.74 -2.61
C VAL A 52 13.38 -0.20 -2.18
N PHE A 53 14.59 -0.04 -2.71
CA PHE A 53 15.70 -0.91 -2.33
C PHE A 53 15.98 -0.83 -0.83
N ALA A 54 16.05 0.39 -0.28
CA ALA A 54 16.27 0.59 1.15
C ALA A 54 15.15 -0.06 2.00
N ALA A 55 13.89 0.20 1.66
CA ALA A 55 12.75 -0.28 2.44
C ALA A 55 12.60 -1.81 2.37
N VAL A 56 12.80 -2.41 1.19
CA VAL A 56 12.70 -3.85 0.99
C VAL A 56 13.89 -4.58 1.59
N SER A 57 15.10 -4.00 1.58
CA SER A 57 16.24 -4.56 2.31
C SER A 57 15.96 -4.68 3.81
N VAL A 58 15.31 -3.67 4.42
CA VAL A 58 14.88 -3.75 5.81
C VAL A 58 13.79 -4.82 6.00
N ALA A 59 12.80 -4.88 5.10
CA ALA A 59 11.75 -5.90 5.14
C ALA A 59 12.30 -7.34 5.06
N VAL A 60 13.30 -7.58 4.22
CA VAL A 60 14.01 -8.86 4.11
C VAL A 60 14.72 -9.17 5.41
N TYR A 61 15.37 -8.18 6.02
CA TYR A 61 16.01 -8.35 7.31
C TYR A 61 15.01 -8.72 8.42
N GLU A 62 13.87 -8.04 8.48
CA GLU A 62 12.77 -8.33 9.42
C GLU A 62 12.24 -9.76 9.28
N VAL A 63 12.05 -10.24 8.05
CA VAL A 63 11.46 -11.55 7.80
C VAL A 63 12.46 -12.67 8.06
N TYR A 64 13.64 -12.61 7.42
CA TYR A 64 14.56 -13.74 7.38
C TYR A 64 15.50 -13.80 8.58
N PHE A 65 15.87 -12.65 9.17
CA PHE A 65 16.82 -12.62 10.29
C PHE A 65 16.13 -12.45 11.64
N LEU A 66 15.09 -11.62 11.72
CA LEU A 66 14.33 -11.42 12.96
C LEU A 66 13.17 -12.43 13.13
N GLY A 67 12.87 -13.23 12.10
CA GLY A 67 11.79 -14.23 12.15
C GLY A 67 10.39 -13.62 12.25
N ILE A 68 10.22 -12.35 11.87
CA ILE A 68 8.93 -11.67 11.92
C ILE A 68 8.07 -12.19 10.76
N THR A 69 6.90 -12.74 11.09
CA THR A 69 6.00 -13.35 10.08
C THR A 69 5.51 -12.38 9.00
N ARG A 70 5.56 -11.06 9.24
CA ARG A 70 5.12 -10.03 8.29
C ARG A 70 6.03 -8.80 8.34
N ALA A 71 6.54 -8.40 7.19
CA ALA A 71 7.40 -7.22 7.09
C ALA A 71 6.62 -5.91 7.23
N SER A 72 7.17 -5.00 8.04
CA SER A 72 6.69 -3.62 8.19
C SER A 72 7.56 -2.62 7.42
N GLY A 73 8.81 -2.98 7.10
CA GLY A 73 9.72 -2.15 6.32
C GLY A 73 9.91 -0.76 6.93
N THR A 74 10.09 -0.69 8.26
CA THR A 74 10.21 0.55 9.05
C THR A 74 8.90 1.35 9.23
N MET A 75 7.76 0.88 8.71
CA MET A 75 6.48 1.58 8.85
C MET A 75 5.72 1.17 10.11
N ASN A 76 4.93 2.10 10.64
CA ASN A 76 4.09 1.86 11.83
C ASN A 76 3.10 0.70 11.64
N HIS A 77 2.66 0.47 10.40
CA HIS A 77 1.69 -0.59 10.09
C HIS A 77 2.15 -1.43 8.90
N VAL A 78 2.13 -2.75 9.10
CA VAL A 78 2.43 -3.74 8.07
C VAL A 78 1.54 -3.57 6.84
N ILE A 79 0.25 -3.25 7.03
CA ILE A 79 -0.69 -3.08 5.92
C ILE A 79 -0.32 -1.91 5.02
N THR A 80 0.02 -0.76 5.61
CA THR A 80 0.38 0.43 4.85
C THR A 80 1.66 0.22 4.05
N PHE A 81 2.61 -0.56 4.58
CA PHE A 81 3.82 -0.92 3.85
C PHE A 81 3.50 -1.72 2.58
N GLY A 82 2.70 -2.77 2.70
CA GLY A 82 2.29 -3.59 1.54
C GLY A 82 1.55 -2.76 0.49
N GLU A 83 0.60 -1.93 0.90
CA GLU A 83 -0.16 -1.05 0.00
C GLU A 83 0.71 -0.01 -0.70
N LEU A 84 1.67 0.60 0.01
CA LEU A 84 2.60 1.56 -0.57
C LEU A 84 3.58 0.90 -1.54
N MET A 85 4.07 -0.30 -1.23
CA MET A 85 4.90 -1.06 -2.16
C MET A 85 4.17 -1.37 -3.46
N VAL A 86 2.87 -1.70 -3.40
CA VAL A 86 2.05 -1.86 -4.61
C VAL A 86 1.92 -0.54 -5.37
N ALA A 87 1.57 0.56 -4.69
CA ALA A 87 1.43 1.85 -5.35
C ALA A 87 2.73 2.29 -6.05
N VAL A 88 3.88 2.08 -5.40
CA VAL A 88 5.19 2.39 -5.95
C VAL A 88 5.54 1.46 -7.11
N ASP A 89 5.28 0.16 -6.99
CA ASP A 89 5.47 -0.81 -8.09
C ASP A 89 4.71 -0.41 -9.35
N LEU A 90 3.42 -0.08 -9.20
CA LEU A 90 2.57 0.38 -10.31
C LEU A 90 3.11 1.66 -10.96
N LEU A 91 3.54 2.62 -10.15
CA LEU A 91 4.11 3.87 -10.65
C LEU A 91 5.43 3.62 -11.39
N LEU A 92 6.32 2.80 -10.83
CA LEU A 92 7.58 2.40 -11.46
C LEU A 92 7.35 1.64 -12.77
N TRP A 93 6.29 0.83 -12.86
CA TRP A 93 5.91 0.15 -14.10
C TRP A 93 5.54 1.16 -15.19
N VAL A 94 4.70 2.15 -14.88
CA VAL A 94 4.34 3.20 -15.85
C VAL A 94 5.57 4.00 -16.30
N LEU A 95 6.43 4.39 -15.35
CA LEU A 95 7.67 5.11 -15.65
C LEU A 95 8.67 4.27 -16.45
N MET A 96 8.71 2.95 -16.24
CA MET A 96 9.52 2.01 -17.03
C MET A 96 9.06 2.00 -18.49
N ILE A 97 7.75 1.89 -18.75
CA ILE A 97 7.20 1.92 -20.12
C ILE A 97 7.55 3.25 -20.79
N PHE A 98 7.39 4.36 -20.07
CA PHE A 98 7.74 5.69 -20.56
C PHE A 98 9.24 5.83 -20.87
N ALA A 99 10.12 5.35 -19.99
CA ALA A 99 11.56 5.35 -20.18
C ALA A 99 11.97 4.53 -21.42
N TRP A 100 11.34 3.37 -21.61
CA TRP A 100 11.59 2.48 -22.75
C TRP A 100 11.20 3.13 -24.08
N ASN A 101 10.03 3.77 -24.14
CA ASN A 101 9.53 4.44 -25.34
C ASN A 101 10.37 5.67 -25.71
N ASN A 102 11.00 6.32 -24.72
CA ASN A 102 11.92 7.44 -24.92
C ASN A 102 13.37 7.02 -25.19
N ASN A 103 13.62 5.76 -25.57
CA ASN A 103 14.96 5.18 -25.83
C ASN A 103 15.95 5.18 -24.65
N ASN A 104 15.51 5.47 -23.42
CA ASN A 104 16.35 5.43 -22.22
C ASN A 104 16.38 4.01 -21.63
N LYS A 105 16.98 3.07 -22.36
CA LYS A 105 16.98 1.63 -22.01
C LYS A 105 17.59 1.34 -20.64
N LEU A 106 18.67 2.02 -20.26
CA LEU A 106 19.32 1.85 -18.96
C LEU A 106 18.40 2.26 -17.79
N LEU A 107 17.70 3.39 -17.93
CA LEU A 107 16.77 3.82 -16.91
C LEU A 107 15.57 2.88 -16.84
N ALA A 108 15.07 2.42 -17.99
CA ALA A 108 13.99 1.43 -18.03
C ALA A 108 14.38 0.12 -17.31
N THR A 109 15.61 -0.38 -17.45
CA THR A 109 16.04 -1.60 -16.76
C THR A 109 16.16 -1.40 -15.25
N ILE A 110 16.67 -0.25 -14.79
CA ILE A 110 16.70 0.07 -13.35
C ILE A 110 15.27 0.09 -12.78
N LEU A 111 14.34 0.76 -13.47
CA LEU A 111 12.95 0.86 -13.04
C LEU A 111 12.24 -0.49 -13.04
N LEU A 112 12.57 -1.36 -14.00
CA LEU A 112 12.09 -2.75 -14.03
C LEU A 112 12.54 -3.52 -12.78
N ILE A 113 13.83 -3.45 -12.44
CA ILE A 113 14.38 -4.16 -11.28
C ILE A 113 13.75 -3.59 -9.99
N ALA A 114 13.70 -2.27 -9.85
CA ALA A 114 13.08 -1.62 -8.69
C ALA A 114 11.60 -1.99 -8.55
N SER A 115 10.85 -2.04 -9.65
CA SER A 115 9.45 -2.50 -9.68
C SER A 115 9.33 -3.97 -9.22
N LEU A 116 10.20 -4.87 -9.66
CA LEU A 116 10.21 -6.26 -9.17
C LEU A 116 10.53 -6.35 -7.67
N VAL A 117 11.46 -5.54 -7.18
CA VAL A 117 11.78 -5.48 -5.75
C VAL A 117 10.61 -4.92 -4.93
N ALA A 118 9.91 -3.89 -5.43
CA ALA A 118 8.70 -3.37 -4.80
C ALA A 118 7.59 -4.43 -4.76
N PHE A 119 7.37 -5.15 -5.86
CA PHE A 119 6.44 -6.27 -5.91
C PHE A 119 6.78 -7.34 -4.87
N TYR A 120 8.05 -7.73 -4.77
CA TYR A 120 8.52 -8.67 -3.76
C TYR A 120 8.28 -8.14 -2.33
N GLY A 121 8.57 -6.87 -2.06
CA GLY A 121 8.28 -6.22 -0.78
C GLY A 121 6.79 -6.26 -0.40
N SER A 122 5.89 -6.07 -1.36
CA SER A 122 4.44 -6.21 -1.15
C SER A 122 4.06 -7.64 -0.74
N LEU A 123 4.69 -8.66 -1.35
CA LEU A 123 4.47 -10.05 -0.98
C LEU A 123 4.96 -10.35 0.45
N LEU A 124 6.11 -9.81 0.86
CA LEU A 124 6.66 -9.96 2.23
C LEU A 124 5.73 -9.40 3.32
N SER A 125 4.87 -8.43 2.99
CA SER A 125 3.90 -7.85 3.92
C SER A 125 2.68 -8.75 4.18
N VAL A 126 2.45 -9.76 3.32
CA VAL A 126 1.36 -10.75 3.47
C VAL A 126 0.00 -10.02 3.52
N THR A 127 -0.16 -8.95 2.73
CA THR A 127 -1.35 -8.11 2.67
C THR A 127 -2.28 -8.54 1.54
N ARG A 128 -3.33 -9.30 1.89
CA ARG A 128 -4.34 -9.81 0.94
C ARG A 128 -4.96 -8.70 0.05
N GLY A 129 -5.26 -7.53 0.62
CA GLY A 129 -5.87 -6.41 -0.11
C GLY A 129 -4.96 -5.83 -1.21
N ALA A 130 -3.65 -5.90 -1.01
CA ALA A 130 -2.66 -5.43 -1.97
C ALA A 130 -2.69 -6.25 -3.27
N TRP A 131 -3.04 -7.54 -3.19
CA TRP A 131 -3.12 -8.43 -4.35
C TRP A 131 -4.33 -8.14 -5.24
N LEU A 132 -5.44 -7.70 -4.63
CA LEU A 132 -6.64 -7.30 -5.35
C LEU A 132 -6.34 -6.16 -6.33
N VAL A 133 -5.48 -5.22 -5.94
CA VAL A 133 -5.06 -4.08 -6.76
C VAL A 133 -4.35 -4.55 -8.04
N TYR A 134 -3.51 -5.58 -7.97
CA TYR A 134 -2.88 -6.15 -9.17
C TYR A 134 -3.89 -6.77 -10.13
N ILE A 135 -4.92 -7.46 -9.61
CA ILE A 135 -6.01 -8.01 -10.43
C ILE A 135 -6.77 -6.87 -11.12
N PHE A 136 -7.14 -5.83 -10.37
CA PHE A 136 -7.80 -4.64 -10.93
C PHE A 136 -6.94 -3.92 -11.96
N MET A 137 -5.63 -3.82 -11.73
CA MET A 137 -4.70 -3.21 -12.68
C MET A 137 -4.61 -4.04 -13.95
N ILE A 138 -4.47 -5.38 -13.86
CA ILE A 138 -4.46 -6.27 -15.03
C ILE A 138 -5.78 -6.14 -15.79
N PHE A 139 -6.91 -6.12 -15.08
CA PHE A 139 -8.23 -5.99 -15.69
C PHE A 139 -8.42 -4.63 -16.39
N SER A 140 -8.02 -3.54 -15.72
CA SER A 140 -8.03 -2.19 -16.31
C SER A 140 -7.12 -2.12 -17.53
N PHE A 141 -5.93 -2.72 -17.46
CA PHE A 141 -5.00 -2.82 -18.58
C PHE A 141 -5.58 -3.63 -19.74
N ILE A 142 -6.28 -4.74 -19.47
CA ILE A 142 -6.98 -5.55 -20.48
C ILE A 142 -8.11 -4.73 -21.14
N ILE A 143 -8.95 -4.04 -20.37
CA ILE A 143 -10.03 -3.21 -20.93
C ILE A 143 -9.47 -2.08 -21.79
N TYR A 144 -8.46 -1.38 -21.27
CA TYR A 144 -7.75 -0.33 -22.01
C TYR A 144 -7.15 -0.87 -23.30
N THR A 145 -6.54 -2.06 -23.22
CA THR A 145 -5.95 -2.77 -24.35
C THR A 145 -6.99 -3.19 -25.36
N LEU A 146 -8.10 -3.80 -24.98
CA LEU A 146 -9.16 -4.21 -25.90
C LEU A 146 -9.75 -3.00 -26.66
N LYS A 147 -9.96 -1.88 -25.95
CA LYS A 147 -10.44 -0.64 -26.56
C LYS A 147 -9.46 -0.05 -27.58
N ARG A 148 -8.15 -0.20 -27.36
CA ARG A 148 -7.08 0.35 -28.23
C ARG A 148 -6.53 -0.65 -29.25
N SER A 149 -6.71 -1.95 -29.01
CA SER A 149 -6.24 -3.07 -29.85
C SER A 149 -7.04 -3.24 -31.13
N ILE A 150 -8.25 -2.68 -31.20
CA ILE A 150 -8.97 -2.54 -32.47
C ILE A 150 -8.19 -1.60 -33.41
N LEU A 151 -7.30 -0.73 -32.91
CA LEU A 151 -6.66 0.34 -33.68
C LEU A 151 -5.13 0.22 -33.86
N ASN A 152 -4.37 -0.48 -32.99
CA ASN A 152 -2.92 -0.68 -33.24
C ASN A 152 -2.27 -1.79 -32.39
N LYS A 153 -1.78 -2.86 -33.05
CA LYS A 153 -1.22 -4.08 -32.41
C LYS A 153 0.20 -3.90 -31.84
N ASN A 154 0.94 -2.88 -32.29
CA ASN A 154 2.37 -2.73 -32.02
C ASN A 154 2.72 -2.13 -30.65
N TYR A 155 1.77 -1.49 -29.95
CA TYR A 155 2.03 -0.83 -28.66
C TYR A 155 1.69 -1.71 -27.44
N LEU A 156 0.97 -2.82 -27.67
CA LEU A 156 0.29 -3.59 -26.62
C LEU A 156 1.17 -4.65 -25.96
N PHE A 157 2.03 -5.26 -26.76
CA PHE A 157 3.06 -6.21 -26.33
C PHE A 157 4.45 -5.61 -26.54
N SER A 158 4.63 -4.38 -26.06
CA SER A 158 5.98 -3.84 -25.99
C SER A 158 6.83 -4.82 -25.15
N LYS A 159 8.00 -5.19 -25.69
CA LYS A 159 8.96 -6.09 -25.05
C LYS A 159 9.11 -5.89 -23.52
N PRO A 160 9.17 -4.65 -22.97
CA PRO A 160 9.30 -4.46 -21.52
C PRO A 160 8.09 -4.94 -20.70
N VAL A 161 6.86 -4.85 -21.22
CA VAL A 161 5.65 -5.29 -20.50
C VAL A 161 5.64 -6.80 -20.38
N LEU A 162 5.93 -7.52 -21.46
CA LEU A 162 6.03 -8.98 -21.46
C LEU A 162 7.11 -9.47 -20.50
N VAL A 163 8.30 -8.86 -20.56
CA VAL A 163 9.41 -9.20 -19.66
C VAL A 163 9.02 -8.95 -18.21
N ARG A 164 8.35 -7.83 -17.90
CA ARG A 164 7.92 -7.53 -16.53
C ARG A 164 6.88 -8.49 -16.00
N VAL A 165 5.89 -8.88 -16.80
CA VAL A 165 4.87 -9.86 -16.42
C VAL A 165 5.52 -11.23 -16.20
N PHE A 166 6.38 -11.67 -17.12
CA PHE A 166 7.09 -12.93 -17.00
C PHE A 166 7.96 -13.00 -15.73
N LEU A 167 8.77 -11.97 -15.48
CA LEU A 167 9.58 -11.89 -14.26
C LEU A 167 8.72 -11.77 -12.99
N GLY A 168 7.60 -11.06 -13.07
CA GLY A 168 6.63 -10.98 -11.97
C GLY A 168 6.06 -12.35 -11.60
N LEU A 169 5.71 -13.18 -12.60
CA LEU A 169 5.25 -14.56 -12.38
C LEU A 169 6.34 -15.43 -11.75
N ILE A 170 7.60 -15.27 -12.17
CA ILE A 170 8.73 -15.98 -11.55
C ILE A 170 8.88 -15.60 -10.08
N VAL A 171 8.89 -14.30 -9.76
CA VAL A 171 8.97 -13.82 -8.37
C VAL A 171 7.80 -14.36 -7.55
N PHE A 172 6.58 -14.32 -8.09
CA PHE A 172 5.41 -14.88 -7.43
C PHE A 172 5.55 -16.38 -7.17
N PHE A 173 6.00 -17.15 -8.16
CA PHE A 173 6.21 -18.59 -8.02
C PHE A 173 7.27 -18.94 -6.97
N LEU A 174 8.37 -18.18 -6.92
CA LEU A 174 9.40 -18.36 -5.89
C LEU A 174 8.86 -18.06 -4.49
N VAL A 175 8.09 -16.98 -4.34
CA VAL A 175 7.48 -16.65 -3.04
C VAL A 175 6.38 -17.64 -2.65
N ALA A 176 5.62 -18.17 -3.61
CA ALA A 176 4.57 -19.15 -3.33
C ALA A 176 5.11 -20.44 -2.68
N GLN A 177 6.39 -20.75 -2.89
CA GLN A 177 7.05 -21.90 -2.26
C GLN A 177 7.56 -21.62 -0.83
N THR A 178 7.60 -20.35 -0.42
CA THR A 178 8.09 -19.97 0.91
C THR A 178 7.03 -20.17 2.00
N GLU A 179 7.48 -20.32 3.24
CA GLU A 179 6.60 -20.48 4.41
C GLU A 179 5.67 -19.29 4.63
N GLN A 180 6.06 -18.10 4.17
CA GLN A 180 5.21 -16.90 4.23
C GLN A 180 3.90 -17.06 3.46
N TYR A 181 3.92 -17.78 2.33
CA TYR A 181 2.72 -18.04 1.55
C TYR A 181 1.79 -19.03 2.25
N LYS A 182 2.34 -20.02 2.97
CA LYS A 182 1.54 -20.95 3.79
C LYS A 182 0.75 -20.21 4.87
N VAL A 183 1.34 -19.19 5.50
CA VAL A 183 0.63 -18.31 6.47
C VAL A 183 -0.58 -17.60 5.83
N ILE A 184 -0.49 -17.19 4.55
CA ILE A 184 -1.62 -16.58 3.83
C ILE A 184 -2.71 -17.61 3.57
N GLN A 185 -2.32 -18.80 3.12
CA GLN A 185 -3.22 -19.91 2.82
C GLN A 185 -4.00 -20.34 4.06
N ASP A 186 -3.31 -20.56 5.18
CA ASP A 186 -3.92 -20.98 6.44
C ASP A 186 -4.90 -19.94 6.98
N ARG A 187 -4.52 -18.65 6.92
CA ARG A 187 -5.42 -17.56 7.31
C ARG A 187 -6.64 -17.47 6.42
N THR A 188 -6.48 -17.70 5.12
CA THR A 188 -7.58 -17.64 4.16
C THR A 188 -8.54 -18.82 4.38
N ALA A 189 -8.02 -20.02 4.58
CA ALA A 189 -8.80 -21.20 4.95
C ALA A 189 -9.56 -20.98 6.26
N HIS A 190 -8.89 -20.49 7.30
CA HIS A 190 -9.51 -20.17 8.60
C HIS A 190 -10.63 -19.13 8.45
N THR A 191 -10.38 -18.05 7.70
CA THR A 191 -11.39 -17.01 7.45
C THR A 191 -12.62 -17.60 6.76
N ILE A 192 -12.42 -18.44 5.72
CA ILE A 192 -13.52 -19.06 4.97
C ILE A 192 -14.33 -20.00 5.86
N THR A 193 -13.67 -20.79 6.71
CA THR A 193 -14.35 -21.67 7.67
C THR A 193 -15.13 -20.89 8.74
N GLU A 194 -14.64 -19.73 9.17
CA GLU A 194 -15.37 -18.90 10.13
C GLU A 194 -16.57 -18.21 9.48
N VAL A 195 -16.44 -17.76 8.23
CA VAL A 195 -17.55 -17.20 7.44
C VAL A 195 -18.63 -18.26 7.20
N SER A 196 -18.25 -19.49 6.83
CA SER A 196 -19.21 -20.57 6.61
C SER A 196 -19.93 -21.00 7.89
N GLN A 197 -19.28 -20.82 9.06
CA GLN A 197 -19.88 -21.00 10.38
C GLN A 197 -20.72 -19.80 10.87
N GLY A 198 -20.90 -18.76 10.06
CA GLY A 198 -21.68 -17.56 10.42
C GLY A 198 -21.00 -16.65 11.46
N LYS A 199 -19.70 -16.88 11.77
CA LYS A 199 -18.92 -16.08 12.73
C LYS A 199 -18.24 -14.91 12.05
N PHE A 200 -19.05 -13.99 11.50
CA PHE A 200 -18.58 -12.82 10.75
C PHE A 200 -17.71 -11.85 11.57
N GLU A 201 -17.89 -11.82 12.90
CA GLU A 201 -17.09 -10.98 13.80
C GLU A 201 -15.63 -11.46 13.95
N ASN A 202 -15.38 -12.77 13.84
CA ASN A 202 -14.02 -13.30 13.86
C ASN A 202 -13.36 -13.18 12.48
N ALA A 203 -14.12 -13.46 11.41
CA ALA A 203 -13.63 -13.44 10.03
C ALA A 203 -13.21 -12.04 9.53
N SER A 204 -13.90 -10.98 9.96
CA SER A 204 -13.52 -9.59 9.67
C SER A 204 -12.58 -8.98 10.73
N GLY A 205 -12.31 -9.74 11.80
CA GLY A 205 -11.69 -9.27 13.03
C GLY A 205 -12.55 -8.24 13.78
N VAL A 206 -11.95 -7.59 14.78
CA VAL A 206 -12.59 -6.54 15.62
C VAL A 206 -13.14 -5.35 14.80
N ARG A 207 -12.86 -5.26 13.49
CA ARG A 207 -13.23 -4.15 12.61
C ARG A 207 -14.73 -3.92 12.51
N LEU A 208 -15.55 -4.97 12.42
CA LEU A 208 -17.00 -4.81 12.32
C LEU A 208 -17.58 -4.19 13.59
N ALA A 209 -17.13 -4.68 14.76
CA ALA A 209 -17.46 -4.10 16.05
C ALA A 209 -16.98 -2.64 16.15
N THR A 210 -15.75 -2.35 15.70
CA THR A 210 -15.22 -0.97 15.66
C THR A 210 -16.05 -0.04 14.77
N TYR A 211 -16.47 -0.47 13.58
CA TYR A 211 -17.31 0.34 12.69
C TYR A 211 -18.70 0.58 13.29
N ARG A 212 -19.30 -0.45 13.89
CA ARG A 212 -20.60 -0.32 14.57
C ARG A 212 -20.51 0.68 15.73
N THR A 213 -19.45 0.60 16.52
CA THR A 213 -19.18 1.55 17.60
C THR A 213 -18.94 2.95 17.05
N ALA A 214 -18.14 3.09 15.99
CA ALA A 214 -17.87 4.38 15.36
C ALA A 214 -19.14 5.06 14.84
N LEU A 215 -20.06 4.29 14.22
CA LEU A 215 -21.35 4.81 13.77
C LEU A 215 -22.24 5.27 14.94
N LYS A 216 -22.29 4.49 16.04
CA LYS A 216 -23.03 4.90 17.25
C LYS A 216 -22.45 6.18 17.85
N THR A 217 -21.13 6.26 17.99
CA THR A 217 -20.44 7.45 18.49
C THR A 217 -20.66 8.64 17.57
N ALA A 218 -20.67 8.46 16.24
CA ALA A 218 -20.93 9.56 15.29
C ALA A 218 -22.37 10.08 15.37
N LEU A 219 -23.35 9.23 15.72
CA LEU A 219 -24.73 9.67 15.96
C LEU A 219 -24.84 10.56 17.21
N HIS A 220 -24.06 10.26 18.25
CA HIS A 220 -24.05 11.05 19.49
C HIS A 220 -23.18 12.32 19.37
N PHE A 221 -22.05 12.22 18.64
CA PHE A 221 -21.09 13.30 18.41
C PHE A 221 -20.87 13.48 16.91
N PRO A 222 -21.70 14.27 16.20
CA PRO A 222 -21.63 14.41 14.75
C PRO A 222 -20.33 15.04 14.25
N PHE A 223 -19.66 15.85 15.07
CA PHE A 223 -18.35 16.45 14.77
C PHE A 223 -17.16 15.59 15.23
N GLY A 224 -17.43 14.39 15.74
CA GLY A 224 -16.42 13.46 16.25
C GLY A 224 -16.01 13.74 17.69
N VAL A 225 -15.26 12.78 18.26
CA VAL A 225 -14.86 12.79 19.69
C VAL A 225 -13.41 13.23 19.92
N GLY A 226 -12.67 13.53 18.85
CA GLY A 226 -11.24 13.87 18.91
C GLY A 226 -10.33 12.65 19.00
N THR A 227 -9.01 12.89 18.96
CA THR A 227 -7.98 11.85 19.12
C THR A 227 -7.98 11.31 20.55
N ASP A 228 -7.66 10.02 20.72
CA ASP A 228 -7.59 9.28 22.00
C ASP A 228 -8.91 9.11 22.79
N ASN A 229 -10.00 9.74 22.36
CA ASN A 229 -11.31 9.69 23.04
C ASN A 229 -12.28 8.62 22.51
N PHE A 230 -11.88 7.82 21.53
CA PHE A 230 -12.78 6.84 20.89
C PHE A 230 -13.40 5.86 21.89
N ARG A 231 -12.63 5.42 22.89
CA ARG A 231 -13.11 4.48 23.92
C ARG A 231 -14.09 5.15 24.90
N THR A 232 -13.89 6.42 25.21
CA THR A 232 -14.76 7.17 26.13
C THR A 232 -16.04 7.58 25.43
N GLY A 233 -15.94 8.09 24.19
CA GLY A 233 -17.10 8.41 23.35
C GLY A 233 -17.90 7.20 22.87
N ALA A 234 -17.35 5.98 22.95
CA ALA A 234 -18.08 4.73 22.74
C ALA A 234 -18.96 4.31 23.94
N LYS A 235 -18.75 4.92 25.11
CA LYS A 235 -19.51 4.64 26.35
C LYS A 235 -20.66 5.64 26.59
N ALA A 236 -20.71 6.72 25.82
CA ALA A 236 -21.83 7.65 25.77
C ALA A 236 -22.99 7.02 24.97
#